data_AF-A0A258CD57-F1
#
_entry.id   AF-A0A258CD57-F1
#
_cell.length_a   1.000
_cell.length_b   1.000
_cell.length_c   1.000
_cell.angle_alpha   90.00
_cell.angle_beta   90.00
_cell.angle_gamma   90.00
#
_symmetry.space_group_name_H-M   'P 1'
#
loop_
_entity.id
_entity.type
_entity.pdbx_description
1 polymer ?
#
loop_
_entity_poly.entity_id
_entity_poly.type
_entity_poly.pdbx_seq_one_letter_code
_entity_poly.pdbx_strand_id
1 'polypeptide(L)' 'MLYLGCPLWANPHWRGSLYPQGTSSSDFLAHYATVFNSVEGNTSFYADPDSATLERWAAILPADFRLQLKLPSRFSHNS' A
#
# COMPACT_ATOMS: atom_id res chain seq x y z
N MET A 1 -17.72 -6.40 9.23
CA MET A 1 -16.30 -6.71 8.95
C MET A 1 -15.46 -5.53 9.39
N LEU A 2 -14.34 -5.75 10.08
CA LEU A 2 -13.42 -4.69 10.49
C LEU A 2 -12.17 -4.72 9.61
N TYR A 3 -11.75 -3.57 9.10
CA TYR A 3 -10.53 -3.39 8.32
C TYR A 3 -9.53 -2.57 9.13
N LEU A 4 -8.34 -3.12 9.35
CA LEU A 4 -7.26 -2.51 10.10
C LEU A 4 -6.05 -2.35 9.20
N GLY A 5 -5.42 -1.17 9.28
CA GLY A 5 -4.36 -0.78 8.38
C GLY A 5 -3.73 0.55 8.78
N CYS A 6 -2.66 0.91 8.07
CA CYS A 6 -1.86 2.12 8.25
C CYS A 6 -1.99 3.03 7.02
N PRO A 7 -1.65 4.32 7.12
CA PRO A 7 -1.67 5.25 5.98
C PRO A 7 -0.48 5.08 5.01
N LEU A 8 0.20 3.93 5.07
CA LEU A 8 1.32 3.54 4.23
C LEU A 8 1.71 2.08 4.49
N TRP A 9 2.31 1.43 3.49
CA TRP A 9 3.03 0.15 3.64
C TRP A 9 4.52 0.28 3.29
N ALA A 10 4.97 1.37 2.67
CA ALA A 10 6.33 1.47 2.16
C ALA A 10 7.28 2.14 3.19
N ASN A 11 7.44 1.57 4.39
CA ASN A 11 8.32 2.13 5.42
C ASN A 11 9.59 1.29 5.67
N PRO A 12 10.77 1.75 5.21
CA PRO A 12 12.06 1.10 5.46
C PRO A 12 12.39 0.84 6.93
N HIS A 13 11.89 1.64 7.86
CA HIS A 13 12.18 1.52 9.30
C HIS A 13 11.55 0.29 9.95
N TRP A 14 10.60 -0.35 9.27
CA TRP A 14 9.96 -1.56 9.81
C TRP A 14 10.73 -2.85 9.49
N ARG A 15 11.88 -2.76 8.80
CA ARG A 15 12.80 -3.91 8.66
C ARG A 15 13.33 -4.35 10.02
N GLY A 16 13.39 -5.66 10.22
CA GLY A 16 13.73 -6.27 11.51
C GLY A 16 12.56 -6.29 12.51
N SER A 17 11.38 -5.80 12.13
CA SER A 17 10.15 -5.88 12.94
C SER A 17 8.98 -6.40 12.10
N LEU A 18 8.20 -5.51 11.47
CA LEU A 18 7.09 -5.91 10.58
C LEU A 18 7.59 -6.64 9.33
N TYR A 19 8.76 -6.24 8.84
CA TYR A 19 9.42 -6.88 7.71
C TYR A 19 10.64 -7.65 8.19
N PRO A 20 10.92 -8.84 7.64
CA PRO A 20 12.19 -9.51 7.87
C PRO A 20 13.40 -8.60 7.62
N GLN A 21 14.51 -8.91 8.29
CA GLN A 21 15.76 -8.20 8.04
C GLN A 21 16.17 -8.38 6.57
N GLY A 22 16.54 -7.29 5.90
CA GLY A 22 16.98 -7.32 4.50
C GLY A 22 15.86 -7.36 3.44
N THR A 23 14.58 -7.29 3.84
CA THR A 23 13.47 -7.23 2.89
C THR A 23 13.63 -6.09 1.88
N SER A 24 13.49 -6.43 0.60
CA SER A 24 13.53 -5.46 -0.50
C SER A 24 12.29 -4.56 -0.46
N SER A 25 12.37 -3.33 -0.96
CA SER A 25 11.21 -2.43 -0.98
C SER A 25 10.06 -2.94 -1.83
N SER A 26 10.33 -3.75 -2.86
CA SER A 26 9.29 -4.38 -3.70
C SER A 26 8.46 -5.40 -2.94
N ASP A 27 9.00 -6.00 -1.88
CA ASP A 27 8.32 -7.05 -1.12
C ASP A 27 7.53 -6.50 0.09
N PHE A 28 7.65 -5.20 0.38
CA PHE A 28 6.98 -4.59 1.54
C PHE A 28 5.47 -4.77 1.52
N LEU A 29 4.82 -4.63 0.36
CA LEU A 29 3.38 -4.80 0.27
C LEU A 29 2.96 -6.24 0.60
N ALA A 30 3.71 -7.23 0.12
CA ALA A 30 3.45 -8.64 0.37
C ALA A 30 3.56 -8.95 1.87
N HIS A 31 4.63 -8.50 2.53
CA HIS A 31 4.79 -8.70 3.97
C HIS A 31 3.78 -7.90 4.79
N TYR A 32 3.41 -6.70 4.36
CA TYR A 32 2.40 -5.91 5.06
C TYR A 32 1.03 -6.61 5.06
N ALA A 33 0.66 -7.22 3.94
CA ALA A 33 -0.60 -7.93 3.76
C ALA A 33 -0.70 -9.25 4.53
N THR A 34 0.39 -9.72 5.17
CA THR A 34 0.31 -10.89 6.09
C THR A 34 -0.12 -10.51 7.50
N VAL A 35 -0.13 -9.21 7.83
CA VAL A 35 -0.44 -8.70 9.18
C VAL A 35 -1.74 -7.88 9.18
N PHE A 36 -1.95 -7.07 8.14
CA PHE A 36 -3.12 -6.20 7.99
C PHE A 36 -4.00 -6.63 6.82
N ASN A 37 -5.28 -6.28 6.87
CA ASN A 37 -6.25 -6.55 5.80
C ASN A 37 -6.66 -5.30 5.02
N SER A 38 -6.05 -4.15 5.31
CA SER A 38 -6.26 -2.92 4.55
C SER A 38 -5.06 -2.00 4.63
N VAL A 39 -4.97 -1.05 3.70
CA VAL A 39 -4.00 0.04 3.75
C VAL A 39 -4.55 1.28 3.07
N GLU A 40 -4.27 2.45 3.62
CA GLU A 40 -4.49 3.72 2.93
C GLU A 40 -3.22 4.08 2.14
N GLY A 41 -3.36 4.16 0.81
CA GLY A 41 -2.27 4.45 -0.12
C GLY A 41 -2.25 5.91 -0.55
N ASN A 42 -1.14 6.61 -0.25
CA ASN A 42 -0.95 8.01 -0.64
C ASN A 42 -0.37 8.18 -2.06
N THR A 43 0.07 7.10 -2.71
CA THR A 43 0.75 7.18 -4.02
C THR A 43 -0.11 7.94 -5.05
N SER A 44 -1.41 7.62 -5.12
CA SER A 44 -2.39 8.26 -5.99
C SER A 44 -2.61 9.74 -5.71
N PHE A 45 -2.27 10.22 -4.50
CA PHE A 45 -2.36 11.64 -4.17
C PHE A 45 -1.38 12.47 -5.03
N TYR A 46 -0.18 11.91 -5.26
CA TYR A 46 0.92 12.58 -5.96
C TYR A 46 1.01 12.22 -7.45
N ALA A 47 0.70 10.97 -7.81
CA ALA A 47 0.78 10.49 -9.18
C ALA A 47 -0.21 9.34 -9.42
N ASP A 48 -0.79 9.29 -10.62
CA ASP A 48 -1.64 8.18 -11.01
C ASP A 48 -0.76 6.92 -11.22
N PRO A 49 -1.05 5.79 -10.52
CA PRO A 49 -0.34 4.54 -10.78
C PRO A 49 -0.67 4.01 -12.17
N ASP A 50 0.33 3.46 -12.87
CA ASP A 50 0.10 2.79 -14.15
C ASP A 50 -0.61 1.43 -13.96
N SER A 51 -1.16 0.89 -15.06
CA SER A 51 -1.88 -0.39 -15.03
C SER A 51 -1.01 -1.54 -14.54
N ALA A 52 0.26 -1.59 -14.96
CA ALA A 52 1.21 -2.62 -14.55
C ALA A 52 1.48 -2.61 -13.04
N THR A 53 1.47 -1.43 -12.40
CA THR A 53 1.58 -1.29 -10.95
C THR A 53 0.32 -1.79 -10.25
N LEU A 54 -0.87 -1.42 -10.75
CA LEU A 54 -2.14 -1.88 -10.20
C LEU A 54 -2.28 -3.41 -10.30
N GLU A 55 -1.94 -3.99 -11.45
CA GLU A 55 -1.95 -5.44 -11.69
C GLU A 55 -1.01 -6.17 -10.73
N ARG A 56 0.20 -5.63 -10.52
CA ARG A 56 1.16 -6.20 -9.58
C ARG A 56 0.65 -6.17 -8.14
N TRP A 57 0.05 -5.06 -7.71
CA TRP A 57 -0.55 -4.98 -6.37
C TRP A 57 -1.68 -5.98 -6.23
N ALA A 58 -2.58 -6.07 -7.22
CA ALA A 58 -3.68 -7.02 -7.21
C ALA A 58 -3.21 -8.48 -7.15
N ALA A 59 -2.10 -8.81 -7.83
CA ALA A 59 -1.53 -10.16 -7.81
C ALA A 59 -0.89 -10.56 -6.46
N ILE A 60 -0.45 -9.58 -5.67
CA ILE A 60 0.20 -9.80 -4.38
C ILE A 60 -0.83 -9.86 -3.23
N LEU A 61 -1.92 -9.10 -3.34
CA LEU A 61 -2.85 -8.89 -2.25
C LEU A 61 -3.88 -10.03 -2.13
N PRO A 62 -4.20 -10.48 -0.89
CA PRO A 62 -5.33 -11.38 -0.66
C PRO A 62 -6.66 -10.83 -1.19
N ALA A 63 -7.58 -11.71 -1.59
CA ALA A 63 -8.86 -11.32 -2.19
C ALA A 63 -9.75 -10.45 -1.28
N ASP A 64 -9.61 -10.61 0.04
CA ASP A 64 -10.35 -9.85 1.05
C ASP A 64 -9.63 -8.55 1.48
N PHE A 65 -8.40 -8.34 1.03
CA PHE A 65 -7.63 -7.13 1.32
C PHE A 65 -8.27 -5.89 0.67
N ARG A 66 -8.13 -4.73 1.31
CA ARG A 66 -8.66 -3.45 0.80
C ARG A 66 -7.57 -2.38 0.67
N LEU A 67 -7.32 -1.98 -0.57
CA LEU A 67 -6.46 -0.84 -0.90
C LEU A 67 -7.32 0.43 -0.97
N GLN A 68 -7.07 1.40 -0.09
CA GLN A 68 -7.80 2.66 -0.03
C GLN A 68 -6.92 3.78 -0.57
N LEU A 69 -7.07 4.13 -1.84
CA LEU A 69 -6.25 5.14 -2.50
C LEU A 69 -6.79 6.55 -2.25
N LYS A 70 -5.91 7.49 -1.89
CA LYS A 70 -6.28 8.91 -1.77
C LYS A 70 -6.70 9.49 -3.12
N LEU A 71 -7.70 10.35 -3.11
CA LEU A 71 -8.08 11.13 -4.29
C LEU A 71 -6.87 11.97 -4.74
N PRO A 72 -6.53 12.04 -6.03
CA PRO A 72 -5.42 12.84 -6.51
C PRO A 72 -5.50 14.31 -6.08
N SER A 73 -4.35 14.92 -5.78
CA SER A 73 -4.27 16.32 -5.32
C SER A 73 -4.91 17.29 -6.32
N ARG A 74 -4.76 17.04 -7.63
CA ARG A 74 -5.36 17.85 -8.70
C ARG A 74 -6.89 17.99 -8.63
N PHE A 75 -7.58 17.07 -7.95
CA PHE A 75 -9.03 17.11 -7.77
C PHE A 75 -9.47 17.62 -6.39
N SER A 76 -8.55 17.71 -5.42
CA SER A 76 -8.89 17.98 -4.02
C SER A 76 -8.26 19.26 -3.46
N HIS A 77 -7.12 19.72 -4.01
CA HIS A 77 -6.30 20.79 -3.43
C HIS A 77 -5.99 21.93 -4.41
N ASN A 78 -6.37 21.80 -5.68
CA ASN A 78 -6.26 22.89 -6.65
C ASN A 78 -7.62 23.58 -6.77
N SER A 79 -7.69 24.85 -6.38
CA SER A 79 -8.83 25.76 -6.54
C SER A 79 -8.42 26.97 -7.36
#